data_AF-A0A7X6M8U5-F1
#
_entry.id   AF-A0A7X6M8U5-F1
#
_cell.length_a   1.000
_cell.length_b   1.000
_cell.length_c   1.000
_cell.angle_alpha   90.00
_cell.angle_beta   90.00
_cell.angle_gamma   90.00
#
_symmetry.space_group_name_H-M   'P 1'
#
loop_
_entity.id
_entity.type
_entity.pdbx_description
1 polymer ?
#
loop_
_entity_poly.entity_id
_entity_poly.type
_entity_poly.pdbx_seq_one_letter_code
_entity_poly.pdbx_strand_id
1 'polypeptide(L)'
;MTAPSDTVVRATMLRLAHLDRHGIISQVLARTGSFDALARLLTVDDPSTALAHLSDLEGRQAVEKLRRSFVSTGRWEAGAADLETMTRHDARLIASDSPEYPARLKDLGADAPIALWMTGPGHLAEAVEKSVTVTGSRASTEYGNYVAEELAHGLVRSDTAVVSSTSFGIDTAAMRGALMTTDSGGELPRALAVLPQGLDIIYPQGNASLQHQISRRGMLVTEAAPGTRPTRTMFLRRSRILAALSEASVIVEAGRRSGALNVAAQAHELGRVVGAVPGPTTSAASAGTHLLIKQRTAMLVTNADDALAAIDR
;
A
#
# COMPACT_ATOMS: atom_id res chain seq x y z
N MET A 1 -33.59 11.12 -5.02
CA MET A 1 -32.63 10.46 -4.11
C MET A 1 -31.84 11.55 -3.41
N THR A 2 -31.72 11.48 -2.08
CA THR A 2 -30.77 12.30 -1.32
C THR A 2 -29.35 12.07 -1.83
N ALA A 3 -28.53 13.12 -1.85
CA ALA A 3 -27.12 12.98 -2.24
C ALA A 3 -26.41 12.00 -1.28
N PRO A 4 -25.53 11.12 -1.78
CA PRO A 4 -24.75 10.22 -0.92
C PRO A 4 -23.85 11.03 0.03
N SER A 5 -23.52 10.47 1.18
CA SER A 5 -22.51 11.08 2.06
C SER A 5 -21.12 10.99 1.42
N ASP A 6 -20.20 11.88 1.82
CA ASP A 6 -18.82 11.90 1.31
C ASP A 6 -18.10 10.56 1.52
N THR A 7 -18.31 9.92 2.67
CA THR A 7 -17.76 8.58 2.96
C THR A 7 -18.26 7.52 1.98
N VAL A 8 -19.54 7.54 1.61
CA VAL A 8 -20.11 6.63 0.60
C VAL A 8 -19.49 6.91 -0.77
N VAL A 9 -19.35 8.18 -1.14
CA VAL A 9 -18.69 8.57 -2.40
C VAL A 9 -17.28 7.98 -2.45
N ARG A 10 -16.46 8.17 -1.41
CA ARG A 10 -15.07 7.66 -1.37
C ARG A 10 -14.98 6.15 -1.40
N ALA A 11 -15.83 5.45 -0.66
CA ALA A 11 -15.91 3.99 -0.70
C ALA A 11 -16.26 3.48 -2.12
N THR A 12 -17.25 4.11 -2.76
CA THR A 12 -17.59 3.82 -4.17
C THR A 12 -16.41 4.11 -5.10
N MET A 13 -15.72 5.24 -4.92
CA MET A 13 -14.57 5.59 -5.76
C MET A 13 -13.42 4.60 -5.58
N LEU A 14 -13.15 4.09 -4.38
CA LEU A 14 -12.13 3.05 -4.17
C LEU A 14 -12.46 1.80 -4.98
N ARG A 15 -13.72 1.35 -4.93
CA ARG A 15 -14.20 0.23 -5.75
C ARG A 15 -14.01 0.49 -7.24
N LEU A 16 -14.31 1.69 -7.72
CA LEU A 16 -14.15 2.06 -9.12
C LEU A 16 -12.69 2.24 -9.54
N ALA A 17 -11.81 2.71 -8.65
CA ALA A 17 -10.39 2.90 -8.91
C ALA A 17 -9.70 1.56 -9.27
N HIS A 18 -10.29 0.43 -8.91
CA HIS A 18 -9.83 -0.89 -9.37
C HIS A 18 -10.09 -1.15 -10.85
N LEU A 19 -11.16 -0.57 -11.37
CA LEU A 19 -11.63 -0.72 -12.74
C LEU A 19 -11.07 0.38 -13.65
N ASP A 20 -10.65 1.49 -13.03
CA ASP A 20 -10.09 2.66 -13.67
C ASP A 20 -8.62 2.48 -14.08
N ARG A 21 -8.42 1.76 -15.19
CA ARG A 21 -7.10 1.51 -15.76
C ARG A 21 -6.39 2.75 -16.33
N HIS A 22 -7.12 3.85 -16.53
CA HIS A 22 -6.57 5.08 -17.11
C HIS A 22 -6.36 6.18 -16.07
N GLY A 23 -6.66 5.91 -14.78
CA GLY A 23 -6.51 6.88 -13.70
C GLY A 23 -7.44 8.09 -13.85
N ILE A 24 -8.60 7.94 -14.50
CA ILE A 24 -9.59 8.99 -14.69
C ILE A 24 -10.04 9.61 -13.38
N ILE A 25 -10.26 8.81 -12.34
CA ILE A 25 -10.64 9.29 -11.01
C ILE A 25 -9.56 10.26 -10.51
N SER A 26 -8.29 9.84 -10.55
CA SER A 26 -7.17 10.68 -10.14
C SER A 26 -7.01 11.92 -11.01
N GLN A 27 -7.18 11.82 -12.34
CA GLN A 27 -7.10 12.97 -13.25
C GLN A 27 -8.21 13.99 -12.97
N VAL A 28 -9.44 13.52 -12.72
CA VAL A 28 -10.56 14.41 -12.38
C VAL A 28 -10.33 15.05 -11.02
N LEU A 29 -9.87 14.30 -10.00
CA LEU A 29 -9.51 14.87 -8.70
C LEU A 29 -8.38 15.90 -8.81
N ALA A 30 -7.32 15.60 -9.56
CA ALA A 30 -6.20 16.51 -9.76
C ALA A 30 -6.62 17.84 -10.41
N ARG A 31 -7.63 17.82 -11.28
CA ARG A 31 -8.14 19.01 -11.97
C ARG A 31 -9.19 19.79 -11.17
N THR A 32 -10.08 19.08 -10.49
CA THR A 32 -11.27 19.68 -9.85
C THR A 32 -11.10 19.89 -8.35
N GLY A 33 -10.18 19.15 -7.71
CA GLY A 33 -9.99 19.13 -6.26
C GLY A 33 -11.20 18.62 -5.47
N SER A 34 -12.23 18.05 -6.13
CA SER A 34 -13.55 17.86 -5.53
C SER A 34 -14.14 16.49 -5.84
N PHE A 35 -14.43 15.72 -4.78
CA PHE A 35 -15.21 14.48 -4.88
C PHE A 35 -16.65 14.75 -5.32
N ASP A 36 -17.22 15.93 -5.02
CA ASP A 36 -18.54 16.33 -5.52
C ASP A 36 -18.56 16.45 -7.05
N ALA A 37 -17.49 16.97 -7.65
CA ALA A 37 -17.37 17.05 -9.11
C ALA A 37 -17.38 15.65 -9.73
N LEU A 38 -16.69 14.69 -9.11
CA LEU A 38 -16.72 13.27 -9.48
C LEU A 38 -18.09 12.64 -9.30
N ALA A 39 -18.77 12.90 -8.18
CA ALA A 39 -20.12 12.39 -7.94
C ALA A 39 -21.12 12.91 -8.99
N ARG A 40 -21.02 14.19 -9.37
CA ARG A 40 -21.80 14.78 -10.46
C ARG A 40 -21.48 14.11 -11.79
N LEU A 41 -20.19 13.93 -12.12
CA LEU A 41 -19.74 13.27 -13.35
C LEU A 41 -20.36 11.87 -13.52
N LEU A 42 -20.50 11.12 -12.42
CA LEU A 42 -21.09 9.77 -12.44
C LEU A 42 -22.62 9.73 -12.57
N THR A 43 -23.31 10.83 -12.23
CA THR A 43 -24.77 10.83 -12.04
C THR A 43 -25.56 11.72 -12.99
N VAL A 44 -24.95 12.74 -13.60
CA VAL A 44 -25.64 13.59 -14.60
C VAL A 44 -26.00 12.78 -15.85
N ASP A 45 -27.17 13.02 -16.43
CA ASP A 45 -27.63 12.31 -17.63
C ASP A 45 -26.74 12.64 -18.84
N ASP A 46 -26.39 13.91 -19.02
CA ASP A 46 -25.42 14.38 -20.00
C ASP A 46 -24.14 14.92 -19.31
N PRO A 47 -23.02 14.16 -19.34
CA PRO A 47 -21.76 14.59 -18.76
C PRO A 47 -21.02 15.61 -19.65
N SER A 48 -21.56 16.00 -20.81
CA SER A 48 -20.90 16.91 -21.77
C SER A 48 -20.40 18.21 -21.14
N THR A 49 -21.12 18.76 -20.15
CA THR A 49 -20.74 19.95 -19.39
C THR A 49 -19.59 19.69 -18.41
N ALA A 50 -19.58 18.54 -17.73
CA ALA A 50 -18.45 18.12 -16.89
C ALA A 50 -17.22 17.70 -17.72
N LEU A 51 -17.46 17.24 -18.96
CA LEU A 51 -16.47 16.82 -19.96
C LEU A 51 -15.98 17.96 -20.86
N ALA A 52 -16.58 19.15 -20.82
CA ALA A 52 -16.25 20.27 -21.69
C ALA A 52 -14.77 20.68 -21.59
N HIS A 53 -14.12 20.33 -20.47
CA HIS A 53 -12.73 20.61 -20.16
C HIS A 53 -11.79 19.39 -20.29
N LEU A 54 -12.31 18.21 -20.65
CA LEU A 54 -11.55 17.01 -21.00
C LEU A 54 -11.52 16.93 -22.54
N SER A 55 -10.51 17.56 -23.13
CA SER A 55 -10.47 17.96 -24.54
C SER A 55 -10.08 16.86 -25.54
N ASP A 56 -9.72 15.65 -25.11
CA ASP A 56 -9.38 14.54 -26.00
C ASP A 56 -10.46 13.44 -26.04
N LEU A 57 -10.51 12.73 -27.16
CA LEU A 57 -11.46 11.64 -27.40
C LEU A 57 -11.28 10.49 -26.40
N GLU A 58 -10.03 10.25 -25.97
CA GLU A 58 -9.67 9.20 -25.01
C GLU A 58 -10.25 9.46 -23.62
N GLY A 59 -10.16 10.69 -23.11
CA GLY A 59 -10.75 11.08 -21.82
C GLY A 59 -12.26 10.89 -21.79
N ARG A 60 -12.95 11.25 -22.88
CA ARG A 60 -14.42 11.04 -22.99
C ARG A 60 -14.79 9.56 -22.96
N GLN A 61 -14.08 8.71 -23.71
CA GLN A 61 -14.33 7.26 -23.70
C GLN A 61 -14.05 6.64 -22.33
N ALA A 62 -13.03 7.12 -21.63
CA ALA A 62 -12.65 6.61 -20.33
C ALA A 62 -13.65 7.01 -19.24
N VAL A 63 -14.19 8.23 -19.27
CA VAL A 63 -15.31 8.64 -18.39
C VAL A 63 -16.56 7.81 -18.65
N GLU A 64 -16.92 7.56 -19.90
CA GLU A 64 -18.11 6.75 -20.20
C GLU A 64 -17.92 5.29 -19.74
N LYS A 65 -16.69 4.76 -19.82
CA LYS A 65 -16.36 3.46 -19.23
C LYS A 65 -16.50 3.49 -17.70
N LEU A 66 -16.03 4.54 -17.04
CA LEU A 66 -16.15 4.71 -15.59
C LEU A 66 -17.63 4.81 -15.15
N ARG A 67 -18.46 5.57 -15.87
CA ARG A 67 -19.92 5.65 -15.64
C ARG A 67 -20.61 4.30 -15.80
N ARG A 68 -20.28 3.56 -16.86
CA ARG A 68 -20.78 2.18 -17.04
C ARG A 68 -20.36 1.28 -15.89
N SER A 69 -19.09 1.36 -15.45
CA SER A 69 -18.63 0.63 -14.27
C SER A 69 -19.45 1.00 -13.03
N PHE A 70 -19.61 2.28 -12.73
CA PHE A 70 -20.44 2.78 -11.61
C PHE A 70 -21.86 2.21 -11.63
N VAL A 71 -22.54 2.23 -12.78
CA VAL A 71 -23.88 1.63 -12.89
C VAL A 71 -23.84 0.12 -12.68
N SER A 72 -22.94 -0.58 -13.36
CA SER A 72 -22.85 -2.05 -13.31
C SER A 72 -22.43 -2.61 -11.96
N THR A 73 -21.71 -1.83 -11.16
CA THR A 73 -21.25 -2.24 -9.83
C THR A 73 -22.23 -1.90 -8.72
N GLY A 74 -23.42 -1.38 -9.02
CA GLY A 74 -24.43 -1.06 -7.99
C GLY A 74 -24.31 0.35 -7.42
N ARG A 75 -23.76 1.31 -8.17
CA ARG A 75 -23.77 2.75 -7.88
C ARG A 75 -23.29 3.11 -6.46
N TRP A 76 -24.08 3.90 -5.74
CA TRP A 76 -23.76 4.38 -4.39
C TRP A 76 -24.04 3.31 -3.34
N GLU A 77 -25.02 2.45 -3.61
CA GLU A 77 -25.42 1.33 -2.76
C GLU A 77 -24.24 0.36 -2.55
N ALA A 78 -23.40 0.17 -3.56
CA ALA A 78 -22.19 -0.63 -3.43
C ALA A 78 -21.14 -0.03 -2.47
N GLY A 79 -20.95 1.30 -2.49
CA GLY A 79 -20.05 1.95 -1.53
C GLY A 79 -20.59 1.91 -0.10
N ALA A 80 -21.92 2.03 0.06
CA ALA A 80 -22.57 1.84 1.36
C ALA A 80 -22.42 0.41 1.89
N ALA A 81 -22.60 -0.60 1.02
CA ALA A 81 -22.39 -2.00 1.38
C ALA A 81 -20.91 -2.32 1.71
N ASP A 82 -19.96 -1.62 1.08
CA ASP A 82 -18.54 -1.73 1.39
C ASP A 82 -18.22 -1.21 2.79
N LEU A 83 -18.78 -0.05 3.14
CA LEU A 83 -18.65 0.51 4.49
C LEU A 83 -19.22 -0.43 5.56
N GLU A 84 -20.40 -1.00 5.30
CA GLU A 84 -21.02 -1.99 6.20
C GLU A 84 -20.13 -3.24 6.34
N THR A 85 -19.60 -3.74 5.22
CA THR A 85 -18.71 -4.91 5.23
C THR A 85 -17.45 -4.62 6.02
N MET A 86 -16.78 -3.49 5.79
CA MET A 86 -15.56 -3.12 6.50
C MET A 86 -15.81 -2.86 7.99
N THR A 87 -16.96 -2.28 8.34
CA THR A 87 -17.36 -2.11 9.75
C THR A 87 -17.48 -3.47 10.47
N ARG A 88 -18.01 -4.51 9.81
CA ARG A 88 -18.07 -5.88 10.37
C ARG A 88 -16.69 -6.54 10.54
N HIS A 89 -15.66 -6.00 9.91
CA HIS A 89 -14.27 -6.44 10.00
C HIS A 89 -13.42 -5.50 10.89
N ASP A 90 -14.04 -4.68 11.74
CA ASP A 90 -13.38 -3.68 12.59
C ASP A 90 -12.48 -2.72 11.80
N ALA A 91 -12.81 -2.51 10.52
CA ALA A 91 -12.05 -1.68 9.61
C ALA A 91 -12.72 -0.32 9.38
N ARG A 92 -11.89 0.70 9.20
CA ARG A 92 -12.31 2.08 8.88
C ARG A 92 -11.72 2.57 7.57
N LEU A 93 -12.39 3.55 6.98
CA LEU A 93 -11.92 4.25 5.79
C LEU A 93 -11.09 5.48 6.19
N ILE A 94 -9.86 5.56 5.73
CA ILE A 94 -8.97 6.71 5.89
C ILE A 94 -8.96 7.47 4.56
N ALA A 95 -9.65 8.59 4.53
CA ALA A 95 -9.74 9.48 3.37
C ALA A 95 -8.43 10.28 3.18
N SER A 96 -8.09 10.65 1.94
CA SER A 96 -6.84 11.37 1.60
C SER A 96 -6.68 12.78 2.22
N ASP A 97 -7.77 13.34 2.73
CA ASP A 97 -7.85 14.60 3.47
C ASP A 97 -8.01 14.41 4.99
N SER A 98 -8.09 13.17 5.46
CA SER A 98 -8.03 12.86 6.88
C SER A 98 -6.63 13.16 7.44
N PRO A 99 -6.51 13.71 8.66
CA PRO A 99 -5.24 13.76 9.39
C PRO A 99 -4.57 12.39 9.53
N GLU A 100 -5.37 11.31 9.49
CA GLU A 100 -4.88 9.93 9.57
C GLU A 100 -4.18 9.45 8.30
N TYR A 101 -4.36 10.13 7.18
CA TYR A 101 -3.74 9.75 5.92
C TYR A 101 -2.26 10.17 5.89
N PRO A 102 -1.31 9.24 5.71
CA PRO A 102 0.12 9.56 5.66
C PRO A 102 0.44 10.56 4.55
N ALA A 103 0.99 11.71 4.90
CA ALA A 103 1.29 12.78 3.93
C ALA A 103 2.25 12.31 2.82
N ARG A 104 3.20 11.42 3.12
CA ARG A 104 4.15 10.85 2.14
C ARG A 104 3.48 10.11 0.98
N LEU A 105 2.27 9.59 1.16
CA LEU A 105 1.52 8.96 0.06
C LEU A 105 1.13 9.96 -1.03
N LYS A 106 1.07 11.26 -0.72
CA LYS A 106 0.78 12.31 -1.69
C LYS A 106 1.90 12.49 -2.72
N ASP A 107 3.12 12.03 -2.41
CA ASP A 107 4.25 12.06 -3.34
C ASP A 107 4.05 11.14 -4.55
N LEU A 108 3.13 10.18 -4.45
CA LEU A 108 2.69 9.37 -5.58
C LEU A 108 1.88 10.19 -6.62
N GLY A 109 1.54 11.44 -6.33
CA GLY A 109 0.82 12.33 -7.25
C GLY A 109 -0.52 11.74 -7.68
N ALA A 110 -0.73 11.62 -8.99
CA ALA A 110 -1.95 11.03 -9.55
C ALA A 110 -2.14 9.56 -9.17
N ASP A 111 -1.08 8.84 -8.80
CA ASP A 111 -1.17 7.45 -8.37
C ASP A 111 -1.45 7.30 -6.87
N ALA A 112 -1.54 8.39 -6.10
CA ALA A 112 -1.83 8.36 -4.67
C ALA A 112 -3.20 7.70 -4.39
N PRO A 113 -3.29 6.79 -3.40
CA PRO A 113 -4.56 6.21 -2.99
C PRO A 113 -5.54 7.30 -2.55
N ILE A 114 -6.71 7.38 -3.16
CA ILE A 114 -7.75 8.36 -2.78
C ILE A 114 -8.30 8.14 -1.36
N ALA A 115 -8.18 6.91 -0.86
CA ALA A 115 -8.46 6.51 0.51
C ALA A 115 -7.79 5.15 0.76
N LEU A 116 -7.78 4.71 2.03
CA LEU A 116 -7.30 3.41 2.45
C LEU A 116 -8.30 2.76 3.40
N TRP A 117 -8.48 1.46 3.31
CA TRP A 117 -9.09 0.66 4.37
C TRP A 117 -8.03 0.25 5.37
N MET A 118 -8.33 0.35 6.65
CA MET A 118 -7.44 -0.06 7.72
C MET A 118 -8.19 -0.80 8.83
N THR A 119 -7.59 -1.87 9.35
CA THR A 119 -7.93 -2.45 10.66
C THR A 119 -6.69 -2.49 11.54
N GLY A 120 -6.89 -2.29 12.84
CA GLY A 120 -5.83 -2.26 13.85
C GLY A 120 -5.88 -0.98 14.71
N PRO A 121 -5.21 -1.02 15.88
CA PRO A 121 -5.10 0.12 16.78
C PRO A 121 -4.29 1.28 16.19
N GLY A 122 -4.39 2.46 16.80
CA GLY A 122 -3.53 3.62 16.53
C GLY A 122 -3.88 4.42 15.28
N HIS A 123 -3.20 5.56 15.13
CA HIS A 123 -3.38 6.49 14.01
C HIS A 123 -2.33 6.21 12.92
N LEU A 124 -2.78 5.93 11.69
CA LEU A 124 -1.90 5.46 10.61
C LEU A 124 -0.75 6.43 10.31
N ALA A 125 -1.03 7.73 10.14
CA ALA A 125 -0.01 8.72 9.82
C ALA A 125 1.09 8.82 10.89
N GLU A 126 0.74 8.71 12.16
CA GLU A 126 1.70 8.75 13.28
C GLU A 126 2.52 7.47 13.33
N ALA A 127 1.89 6.31 13.14
CA ALA A 127 2.59 5.02 13.20
C ALA A 127 3.65 4.86 12.10
N VAL A 128 3.51 5.55 10.96
CA VAL A 128 4.48 5.49 9.85
C VAL A 128 5.41 6.70 9.79
N GLU A 129 5.32 7.64 10.74
CA GLU A 129 6.16 8.85 10.76
C GLU A 129 7.65 8.47 10.71
N LYS A 130 8.07 7.56 11.58
CA LYS A 130 9.39 6.93 11.55
C LYS A 130 9.27 5.47 11.14
N SER A 131 9.50 5.18 9.85
CA SER A 131 9.27 3.83 9.33
C SER A 131 10.21 3.41 8.20
N VAL A 132 10.44 2.10 8.14
CA VAL A 132 11.24 1.44 7.10
C VAL A 132 10.42 0.32 6.47
N THR A 133 10.37 0.31 5.14
CA THR A 133 9.78 -0.80 4.40
C THR A 133 10.78 -1.95 4.31
N VAL A 134 10.45 -3.13 4.81
CA VAL A 134 11.28 -4.34 4.70
C VAL A 134 10.55 -5.37 3.84
N THR A 135 11.08 -5.67 2.65
CA THR A 135 10.40 -6.57 1.69
C THR A 135 11.38 -7.37 0.85
N GLY A 136 10.88 -8.37 0.12
CA GLY A 136 11.72 -9.20 -0.72
C GLY A 136 11.02 -10.36 -1.42
N SER A 137 11.78 -11.41 -1.68
CA SER A 137 11.35 -12.60 -2.41
C SER A 137 10.27 -13.36 -1.65
N ARG A 138 9.26 -13.84 -2.39
CA ARG A 138 8.26 -14.78 -1.86
C ARG A 138 8.80 -16.19 -1.72
N ALA A 139 9.73 -16.56 -2.59
CA ALA A 139 10.54 -17.76 -2.49
C ALA A 139 11.89 -17.34 -1.88
N SER A 140 11.87 -17.00 -0.60
CA SER A 140 13.06 -16.63 0.16
C SER A 140 13.80 -17.86 0.66
N THR A 141 15.08 -17.68 0.96
CA THR A 141 15.90 -18.67 1.64
C THR A 141 15.75 -18.57 3.16
N GLU A 142 16.23 -19.58 3.91
CA GLU A 142 16.33 -19.49 5.37
C GLU A 142 17.22 -18.32 5.82
N TYR A 143 18.30 -18.04 5.07
CA TYR A 143 19.12 -16.86 5.29
C TYR A 143 18.31 -15.57 5.15
N GLY A 144 17.55 -15.44 4.06
CA GLY A 144 16.70 -14.27 3.83
C GLY A 144 15.64 -14.10 4.92
N ASN A 145 15.00 -15.20 5.35
CA ASN A 145 14.01 -15.16 6.44
C ASN A 145 14.64 -14.69 7.74
N TYR A 146 15.77 -15.28 8.13
CA TYR A 146 16.49 -14.90 9.36
C TYR A 146 16.89 -13.42 9.34
N VAL A 147 17.50 -12.94 8.25
CA VAL A 147 17.92 -11.53 8.16
C VAL A 147 16.73 -10.57 8.17
N ALA A 148 15.62 -10.92 7.50
CA ALA A 148 14.42 -10.09 7.52
C ALA A 148 13.79 -9.97 8.92
N GLU A 149 13.77 -11.08 9.66
CA GLU A 149 13.26 -11.14 11.03
C GLU A 149 14.13 -10.30 11.97
N GLU A 150 15.46 -10.47 11.92
CA GLU A 150 16.41 -9.71 12.75
C GLU A 150 16.41 -8.21 12.43
N LEU A 151 16.36 -7.85 11.14
CA LEU A 151 16.25 -6.45 10.71
C LEU A 151 14.98 -5.81 11.27
N ALA A 152 13.83 -6.47 11.09
CA ALA A 152 12.57 -5.96 11.57
C ALA A 152 12.52 -5.86 13.10
N HIS A 153 13.05 -6.86 13.80
CA HIS A 153 13.14 -6.83 15.25
C HIS A 153 14.00 -5.66 15.75
N GLY A 154 15.19 -5.47 15.16
CA GLY A 154 16.09 -4.37 15.50
C GLY A 154 15.47 -2.99 15.23
N LEU A 155 14.79 -2.81 14.10
CA LEU A 155 14.08 -1.57 13.77
C LEU A 155 13.01 -1.23 14.82
N VAL A 156 12.18 -2.21 15.20
CA VAL A 156 11.13 -2.01 16.21
C VAL A 156 11.72 -1.69 17.58
N ARG A 157 12.85 -2.31 17.97
CA ARG A 157 13.56 -2.00 19.21
C ARG A 157 14.11 -0.57 19.26
N SER A 158 14.37 0.02 18.09
CA SER A 158 14.80 1.41 17.92
C SER A 158 13.63 2.37 17.63
N ASP A 159 12.42 1.99 18.04
CA ASP A 159 11.18 2.75 17.89
C ASP A 159 10.86 3.14 16.44
N THR A 160 11.24 2.28 15.49
CA THR A 160 11.00 2.48 14.06
C THR A 160 10.00 1.43 13.57
N ALA A 161 8.90 1.88 12.96
CA ALA A 161 7.89 0.98 12.44
C ALA A 161 8.39 0.23 11.20
N VAL A 162 8.00 -1.03 11.10
CA VAL A 162 8.28 -1.89 9.95
C VAL A 162 7.04 -1.93 9.07
N VAL A 163 7.20 -1.49 7.83
CA VAL A 163 6.18 -1.58 6.78
C VAL A 163 6.52 -2.78 5.89
N SER A 164 5.57 -3.68 5.66
CA SER A 164 5.74 -4.81 4.75
C SER A 164 4.40 -5.28 4.19
N SER A 165 4.30 -6.52 3.75
CA SER A 165 3.03 -7.18 3.45
C SER A 165 2.88 -8.48 4.22
N THR A 166 1.80 -9.23 3.97
CA THR A 166 1.61 -10.58 4.52
C THR A 166 1.93 -11.67 3.50
N SER A 167 2.54 -11.32 2.36
CA SER A 167 2.97 -12.28 1.34
C SER A 167 3.95 -13.30 1.93
N PHE A 168 4.07 -14.46 1.30
CA PHE A 168 5.10 -15.45 1.65
C PHE A 168 6.52 -14.87 1.65
N GLY A 169 7.42 -15.58 2.32
CA GLY A 169 8.86 -15.30 2.32
C GLY A 169 9.23 -14.09 3.17
N ILE A 170 10.06 -13.20 2.62
CA ILE A 170 10.64 -12.05 3.35
C ILE A 170 9.59 -11.21 4.09
N ASP A 171 8.46 -10.91 3.44
CA ASP A 171 7.43 -10.07 4.04
C ASP A 171 6.83 -10.71 5.32
N THR A 172 6.62 -12.03 5.31
CA THR A 172 6.17 -12.79 6.49
C THR A 172 7.20 -12.75 7.61
N ALA A 173 8.48 -12.95 7.29
CA ALA A 173 9.56 -12.96 8.26
C ALA A 173 9.75 -11.57 8.91
N ALA A 174 9.70 -10.50 8.11
CA ALA A 174 9.76 -9.12 8.61
C ALA A 174 8.60 -8.83 9.58
N MET A 175 7.36 -9.20 9.22
CA MET A 175 6.21 -9.00 10.12
C MET A 175 6.30 -9.83 11.41
N ARG A 176 6.87 -11.04 11.35
CA ARG A 176 7.13 -11.84 12.57
C ARG A 176 8.13 -11.13 13.49
N GLY A 177 9.29 -10.72 12.96
CA GLY A 177 10.31 -10.00 13.73
C GLY A 177 9.78 -8.71 14.35
N ALA A 178 8.96 -7.97 13.60
CA ALA A 178 8.32 -6.76 14.11
C ALA A 178 7.33 -7.02 15.27
N LEU A 179 6.66 -8.17 15.29
CA LEU A 179 5.69 -8.56 16.34
C LEU A 179 6.33 -9.22 17.57
N MET A 180 7.60 -9.63 17.48
CA MET A 180 8.32 -10.27 18.59
C MET A 180 8.51 -9.33 19.77
N THR A 181 8.61 -8.02 19.53
CA THR A 181 8.77 -7.04 20.60
C THR A 181 7.45 -6.90 21.38
N THR A 182 7.46 -7.30 22.65
CA THR A 182 6.35 -7.07 23.60
C THR A 182 6.46 -5.71 24.30
N ASP A 183 7.68 -5.16 24.35
CA ASP A 183 8.05 -4.00 25.13
C ASP A 183 8.30 -2.77 24.24
N SER A 184 7.41 -2.51 23.27
CA SER A 184 7.42 -1.20 22.62
C SER A 184 7.01 -0.21 23.69
N GLY A 185 7.94 0.51 24.29
CA GLY A 185 7.65 1.61 25.23
C GLY A 185 6.87 2.77 24.58
N GLY A 186 6.49 2.65 23.30
CA GLY A 186 5.63 3.58 22.57
C GLY A 186 4.20 3.05 22.47
N GLU A 187 3.24 3.96 22.53
CA GLU A 187 1.79 3.68 22.46
C GLU A 187 1.33 3.23 21.05
N LEU A 188 2.18 3.39 20.04
CA LEU A 188 1.83 3.21 18.64
C LEU A 188 2.29 1.85 18.09
N PRO A 189 1.51 1.21 17.20
CA PRO A 189 1.90 -0.03 16.55
C PRO A 189 3.17 0.11 15.72
N ARG A 190 3.96 -0.96 15.64
CA ARG A 190 5.25 -0.99 14.91
C ARG A 190 5.32 -2.03 13.80
N ALA A 191 4.26 -2.82 13.61
CA ALA A 191 4.14 -3.77 12.51
C ALA A 191 2.97 -3.36 11.62
N LEU A 192 3.28 -2.90 10.40
CA LEU A 192 2.28 -2.46 9.43
C LEU A 192 2.38 -3.28 8.15
N ALA A 193 1.28 -3.93 7.77
CA ALA A 193 1.19 -4.69 6.54
C ALA A 193 0.23 -4.06 5.52
N VAL A 194 0.76 -3.75 4.34
CA VAL A 194 -0.02 -3.27 3.19
C VAL A 194 -0.43 -4.46 2.32
N LEU A 195 -1.73 -4.66 2.15
CA LEU A 195 -2.28 -5.83 1.49
C LEU A 195 -2.66 -5.55 0.03
N PRO A 196 -2.41 -6.51 -0.88
CA PRO A 196 -2.91 -6.47 -2.26
C PRO A 196 -4.37 -6.94 -2.40
N GLN A 197 -5.04 -7.31 -1.32
CA GLN A 197 -6.42 -7.79 -1.31
C GLN A 197 -7.26 -7.00 -0.31
N GLY A 198 -8.58 -7.10 -0.40
CA GLY A 198 -9.50 -6.50 0.58
C GLY A 198 -9.28 -7.09 1.97
N LEU A 199 -9.57 -6.32 3.03
CA LEU A 199 -9.38 -6.75 4.43
C LEU A 199 -10.25 -7.97 4.81
N ASP A 200 -11.34 -8.20 4.08
CA ASP A 200 -12.24 -9.35 4.21
C ASP A 200 -11.67 -10.64 3.57
N ILE A 201 -10.55 -10.54 2.85
CA ILE A 201 -9.92 -11.68 2.18
C ILE A 201 -8.57 -12.00 2.83
N ILE A 202 -8.50 -13.18 3.45
CA ILE A 202 -7.24 -13.69 3.98
C ILE A 202 -6.38 -14.21 2.82
N TYR A 203 -5.21 -13.60 2.61
CA TYR A 203 -4.20 -14.13 1.70
C TYR A 203 -2.77 -13.79 2.16
N PRO A 204 -1.83 -14.74 2.02
CA PRO A 204 -2.07 -16.16 1.73
C PRO A 204 -2.70 -16.86 2.95
N GLN A 205 -3.43 -17.94 2.71
CA GLN A 205 -4.13 -18.69 3.77
C GLN A 205 -3.18 -19.23 4.84
N GLY A 206 -1.96 -19.63 4.47
CA GLY A 206 -0.92 -20.07 5.42
C GLY A 206 -0.50 -18.99 6.43
N ASN A 207 -0.80 -17.72 6.17
CA ASN A 207 -0.48 -16.59 7.04
C ASN A 207 -1.73 -16.01 7.75
N ALA A 208 -2.83 -16.77 7.85
CA ALA A 208 -4.05 -16.32 8.53
C ALA A 208 -3.80 -15.92 9.99
N SER A 209 -3.07 -16.75 10.75
CA SER A 209 -2.72 -16.47 12.15
C SER A 209 -1.87 -15.21 12.29
N LEU A 210 -0.89 -15.02 11.39
CA LEU A 210 -0.06 -13.81 11.37
C LEU A 210 -0.91 -12.56 11.10
N GLN A 211 -1.81 -12.61 10.12
CA GLN A 211 -2.72 -11.50 9.84
C GLN A 211 -3.60 -11.15 11.04
N HIS A 212 -4.15 -12.15 11.73
CA HIS A 212 -4.91 -11.91 12.95
C HIS A 212 -4.07 -11.30 14.08
N GLN A 213 -2.79 -11.67 14.21
CA GLN A 213 -1.90 -11.04 15.18
C GLN A 213 -1.62 -9.58 14.82
N ILE A 214 -1.36 -9.29 13.53
CA ILE A 214 -1.15 -7.93 13.04
C ILE A 214 -2.42 -7.11 13.24
N SER A 215 -3.63 -7.62 12.98
CA SER A 215 -4.86 -6.83 13.13
C SER A 215 -5.13 -6.41 14.58
N ARG A 216 -4.54 -7.10 15.58
CA ARG A 216 -4.71 -6.76 17.00
C ARG A 216 -3.58 -5.89 17.57
N ARG A 217 -2.34 -6.10 17.12
CA ARG A 217 -1.13 -5.48 17.70
C ARG A 217 -0.38 -4.56 16.72
N GLY A 218 -0.74 -4.64 15.45
CA GLY A 218 -0.17 -3.93 14.31
C GLY A 218 -1.27 -3.22 13.53
N MET A 219 -1.03 -3.02 12.24
CA MET A 219 -2.03 -2.45 11.34
C MET A 219 -2.05 -3.24 10.02
N LEU A 220 -3.25 -3.56 9.53
CA LEU A 220 -3.46 -4.04 8.18
C LEU A 220 -4.09 -2.90 7.37
N VAL A 221 -3.47 -2.57 6.24
CA VAL A 221 -3.88 -1.44 5.39
C VAL A 221 -4.03 -1.91 3.95
N THR A 222 -5.04 -1.44 3.24
CA THR A 222 -5.17 -1.71 1.81
C THR A 222 -5.93 -0.61 1.07
N GLU A 223 -5.57 -0.37 -0.18
CA GLU A 223 -6.39 0.40 -1.11
C GLU A 223 -7.49 -0.48 -1.74
N ALA A 224 -7.46 -1.80 -1.48
CA ALA A 224 -8.33 -2.75 -2.14
C ALA A 224 -9.77 -2.72 -1.60
N ALA A 225 -10.76 -2.68 -2.50
CA ALA A 225 -12.16 -2.72 -2.09
C ALA A 225 -12.54 -4.09 -1.52
N PRO A 226 -13.59 -4.18 -0.66
CA PRO A 226 -14.06 -5.45 -0.12
C PRO A 226 -14.36 -6.47 -1.23
N GLY A 227 -13.98 -7.73 -0.98
CA GLY A 227 -14.09 -8.86 -1.90
C GLY A 227 -12.97 -8.93 -2.95
N THR A 228 -12.06 -7.96 -2.99
CA THR A 228 -10.96 -7.95 -3.98
C THR A 228 -9.96 -9.04 -3.68
N ARG A 229 -9.75 -9.95 -4.64
CA ARG A 229 -8.75 -11.02 -4.56
C ARG A 229 -7.38 -10.55 -5.06
N PRO A 230 -6.28 -11.17 -4.57
CA PRO A 230 -4.94 -10.82 -5.00
C PRO A 230 -4.72 -11.19 -6.47
N THR A 231 -4.28 -10.22 -7.27
CA THR A 231 -3.88 -10.40 -8.67
C THR A 231 -2.53 -9.72 -8.92
N ARG A 232 -1.88 -10.00 -10.05
CA ARG A 232 -0.62 -9.33 -10.43
C ARG A 232 -0.74 -7.80 -10.36
N THR A 233 -1.84 -7.24 -10.87
CA THR A 233 -2.09 -5.80 -10.85
C THR A 233 -2.19 -5.26 -9.43
N MET A 234 -2.87 -5.98 -8.52
CA MET A 234 -2.98 -5.53 -7.14
C MET A 234 -1.65 -5.56 -6.39
N PHE A 235 -0.78 -6.52 -6.69
CA PHE A 235 0.58 -6.52 -6.14
C PHE A 235 1.38 -5.30 -6.59
N LEU A 236 1.27 -4.91 -7.87
CA LEU A 236 1.94 -3.72 -8.41
C LEU A 236 1.39 -2.43 -7.76
N ARG A 237 0.06 -2.28 -7.66
CA ARG A 237 -0.56 -1.15 -6.95
C ARG A 237 -0.12 -1.11 -5.49
N ARG A 238 -0.14 -2.22 -4.77
CA ARG A 238 0.33 -2.24 -3.38
C ARG A 238 1.82 -1.91 -3.26
N SER A 239 2.66 -2.31 -4.22
CA SER A 239 4.10 -2.02 -4.18
C SER A 239 4.45 -0.53 -4.16
N ARG A 240 3.69 0.35 -4.84
CA ARG A 240 3.92 1.79 -4.74
C ARG A 240 3.59 2.37 -3.36
N ILE A 241 2.59 1.80 -2.67
CA ILE A 241 2.23 2.21 -1.30
C ILE A 241 3.36 1.80 -0.34
N LEU A 242 3.89 0.58 -0.47
CA LEU A 242 5.05 0.14 0.31
C LEU A 242 6.25 1.08 0.13
N ALA A 243 6.53 1.51 -1.10
CA ALA A 243 7.63 2.42 -1.38
C ALA A 243 7.40 3.83 -0.79
N ALA A 244 6.16 4.32 -0.81
CA ALA A 244 5.83 5.69 -0.41
C ALA A 244 5.57 5.87 1.10
N LEU A 245 5.15 4.83 1.82
CA LEU A 245 4.83 4.95 3.26
C LEU A 245 6.06 5.22 4.14
N SER A 246 7.23 4.78 3.70
CA SER A 246 8.46 4.75 4.50
C SER A 246 9.53 5.69 3.93
N GLU A 247 10.46 6.10 4.79
CA GLU A 247 11.60 6.95 4.41
C GLU A 247 12.67 6.16 3.65
N ALA A 248 12.78 4.87 3.99
CA ALA A 248 13.65 3.93 3.32
C ALA A 248 12.93 2.62 3.02
N SER A 249 13.40 1.93 1.98
CA SER A 249 12.97 0.57 1.62
C SER A 249 14.17 -0.37 1.55
N VAL A 250 14.20 -1.40 2.40
CA VAL A 250 15.23 -2.44 2.44
C VAL A 250 14.75 -3.69 1.71
N ILE A 251 15.47 -4.08 0.67
CA ILE A 251 15.25 -5.31 -0.09
C ILE A 251 16.16 -6.41 0.44
N VAL A 252 15.58 -7.41 1.12
CA VAL A 252 16.37 -8.48 1.79
C VAL A 252 16.84 -9.54 0.79
N GLU A 253 15.92 -10.05 -0.02
CA GLU A 253 16.24 -10.94 -1.13
C GLU A 253 15.38 -10.59 -2.34
N ALA A 254 15.95 -10.69 -3.52
CA ALA A 254 15.23 -10.52 -4.77
C ALA A 254 15.98 -11.23 -5.89
N GLY A 255 15.33 -12.19 -6.57
CA GLY A 255 15.81 -12.67 -7.86
C GLY A 255 15.72 -11.58 -8.94
N ARG A 256 16.37 -11.78 -10.09
CA ARG A 256 16.44 -10.80 -11.20
C ARG A 256 15.10 -10.27 -11.72
N ARG A 257 14.02 -11.03 -11.52
CA ARG A 257 12.64 -10.69 -11.95
C ARG A 257 11.67 -10.62 -10.76
N SER A 258 12.19 -10.42 -9.55
CA SER A 258 11.36 -10.34 -8.35
C SER A 258 10.49 -9.08 -8.37
N GLY A 259 9.24 -9.22 -7.92
CA GLY A 259 8.35 -8.09 -7.71
C GLY A 259 8.85 -7.09 -6.65
N ALA A 260 9.73 -7.53 -5.74
CA ALA A 260 10.35 -6.64 -4.75
C ALA A 260 11.23 -5.56 -5.40
N LEU A 261 11.81 -5.82 -6.58
CA LEU A 261 12.55 -4.81 -7.34
C LEU A 261 11.67 -3.65 -7.80
N ASN A 262 10.36 -3.87 -7.93
CA ASN A 262 9.42 -2.78 -8.20
C ASN A 262 9.28 -1.83 -7.00
N VAL A 263 9.37 -2.35 -5.77
CA VAL A 263 9.35 -1.49 -4.57
C VAL A 263 10.61 -0.64 -4.55
N ALA A 264 11.78 -1.23 -4.83
CA ALA A 264 13.04 -0.51 -4.95
C ALA A 264 13.00 0.59 -6.02
N ALA A 265 12.50 0.27 -7.22
CA ALA A 265 12.39 1.24 -8.31
C ALA A 265 11.48 2.42 -7.93
N GLN A 266 10.30 2.13 -7.36
CA GLN A 266 9.36 3.17 -6.93
C GLN A 266 9.90 4.03 -5.79
N ALA A 267 10.58 3.42 -4.81
CA ALA A 267 11.22 4.15 -3.73
C ALA A 267 12.30 5.10 -4.28
N HIS A 268 13.12 4.62 -5.22
CA HIS A 268 14.13 5.43 -5.89
C HIS A 268 13.52 6.58 -6.71
N GLU A 269 12.44 6.33 -7.46
CA GLU A 269 11.71 7.36 -8.23
C GLU A 269 11.13 8.45 -7.31
N LEU A 270 10.69 8.09 -6.10
CA LEU A 270 10.22 9.01 -5.07
C LEU A 270 11.35 9.72 -4.31
N GLY A 271 12.61 9.48 -4.66
CA GLY A 271 13.77 10.03 -3.96
C GLY A 271 13.99 9.45 -2.56
N ARG A 272 13.41 8.28 -2.26
CA ARG A 272 13.58 7.56 -0.99
C ARG A 272 14.82 6.69 -1.02
N VAL A 273 15.41 6.47 0.16
CA VAL A 273 16.62 5.63 0.25
C VAL A 273 16.25 4.17 0.02
N VAL A 274 17.02 3.49 -0.82
CA VAL A 274 16.89 2.05 -1.02
C VAL A 274 18.07 1.35 -0.35
N GLY A 275 17.78 0.40 0.52
CA GLY A 275 18.74 -0.54 1.08
C GLY A 275 18.64 -1.89 0.39
N ALA A 276 19.75 -2.61 0.30
CA ALA A 276 19.77 -3.97 -0.21
C ALA A 276 20.70 -4.85 0.64
N VAL A 277 20.19 -6.01 1.05
CA VAL A 277 20.95 -6.96 1.84
C VAL A 277 21.85 -7.78 0.90
N PRO A 278 23.15 -7.93 1.22
CA PRO A 278 24.04 -8.80 0.46
C PRO A 278 23.68 -10.26 0.74
N GLY A 279 23.86 -11.12 -0.25
CA GLY A 279 23.75 -12.57 -0.05
C GLY A 279 24.79 -13.34 -0.86
N PRO A 280 24.80 -14.68 -0.77
CA PRO A 280 25.76 -15.52 -1.49
C PRO A 280 25.74 -15.25 -3.00
N THR A 281 26.91 -15.10 -3.63
CA THR A 281 27.02 -14.88 -5.09
C THR A 281 26.51 -16.06 -5.91
N THR A 282 26.43 -17.24 -5.30
CA THR A 282 25.86 -18.46 -5.88
C THR A 282 24.33 -18.55 -5.74
N SER A 283 23.71 -17.69 -4.92
CA SER A 283 22.26 -17.69 -4.69
C SER A 283 21.54 -16.87 -5.76
N ALA A 284 20.65 -17.52 -6.51
CA ALA A 284 19.77 -16.83 -7.45
C ALA A 284 18.81 -15.84 -6.76
N ALA A 285 18.51 -16.05 -5.46
CA ALA A 285 17.67 -15.17 -4.65
C ALA A 285 18.33 -13.83 -4.32
N SER A 286 19.66 -13.73 -4.40
CA SER A 286 20.42 -12.50 -4.13
C SER A 286 20.77 -11.70 -5.39
N ALA A 287 20.51 -12.26 -6.58
CA ALA A 287 20.96 -11.66 -7.84
C ALA A 287 20.42 -10.24 -8.08
N GLY A 288 19.19 -9.95 -7.66
CA GLY A 288 18.56 -8.64 -7.75
C GLY A 288 19.11 -7.64 -6.72
N THR A 289 19.35 -8.06 -5.48
CA THR A 289 19.97 -7.18 -4.48
C THR A 289 21.41 -6.82 -4.87
N HIS A 290 22.17 -7.77 -5.42
CA HIS A 290 23.49 -7.49 -6.00
C HIS A 290 23.43 -6.48 -7.15
N LEU A 291 22.41 -6.55 -8.01
CA LEU A 291 22.24 -5.59 -9.10
C LEU A 291 21.96 -4.19 -8.58
N LEU A 292 21.05 -4.03 -7.61
CA LEU A 292 20.75 -2.75 -6.98
C LEU A 292 22.00 -2.10 -6.37
N ILE A 293 22.84 -2.90 -5.69
CA ILE A 293 24.10 -2.43 -5.11
C ILE A 293 25.12 -2.05 -6.20
N LYS A 294 25.31 -2.90 -7.21
CA LYS A 294 26.25 -2.64 -8.32
C LYS A 294 25.89 -1.38 -9.10
N GLN A 295 24.60 -1.11 -9.27
CA GLN A 295 24.08 0.06 -9.96
C GLN A 295 24.04 1.31 -9.08
N ARG A 296 24.42 1.20 -7.79
CA ARG A 296 24.32 2.27 -6.79
C ARG A 296 22.90 2.83 -6.62
N THR A 297 21.89 2.03 -6.99
CA THR A 297 20.48 2.33 -6.70
C THR A 297 20.17 2.06 -5.24
N ALA A 298 20.88 1.11 -4.61
CA ALA A 298 20.75 0.80 -3.20
C ALA A 298 22.08 0.87 -2.45
N MET A 299 22.03 1.31 -1.20
CA MET A 299 23.13 1.11 -0.24
C MET A 299 23.11 -0.32 0.31
N LEU A 300 24.28 -0.82 0.69
CA LEU A 300 24.41 -2.12 1.32
C LEU A 300 23.92 -2.04 2.77
N VAL A 301 23.05 -2.98 3.17
CA VAL A 301 22.49 -3.07 4.52
C VAL A 301 22.80 -4.45 5.08
N THR A 302 23.47 -4.52 6.22
CA THR A 302 23.83 -5.79 6.89
C THR A 302 23.11 -6.01 8.21
N ASN A 303 22.58 -4.94 8.81
CA ASN A 303 21.95 -4.95 10.12
C ASN A 303 20.95 -3.79 10.25
N ALA A 304 20.27 -3.69 11.40
CA ALA A 304 19.25 -2.67 11.63
C ALA A 304 19.85 -1.25 11.73
N ASP A 305 21.08 -1.09 12.22
CA ASP A 305 21.74 0.23 12.31
C ASP A 305 22.01 0.81 10.91
N ASP A 306 22.43 -0.05 9.95
CA ASP A 306 22.56 0.34 8.55
C ASP A 306 21.21 0.80 7.95
N ALA A 307 20.12 0.14 8.34
CA ALA A 307 18.77 0.49 7.89
C ALA A 307 18.25 1.78 8.55
N LEU A 308 18.59 2.03 9.82
CA LEU A 308 18.26 3.28 10.53
C LEU A 308 19.03 4.47 9.95
N ALA A 309 20.31 4.28 9.64
CA ALA A 309 21.11 5.29 8.95
C ALA A 309 20.57 5.67 7.56
N ALA A 310 19.64 4.90 6.99
CA ALA A 310 18.97 5.19 5.73
C ALA A 310 17.81 6.19 5.89
N ILE A 311 17.22 6.33 7.08
CA ILE A 311 16.11 7.26 7.34
C ILE A 311 16.57 8.59 7.96
N ASP A 312 17.76 8.63 8.56
CA ASP A 312 18.35 9.85 9.15
C ASP A 312 19.06 10.77 8.11
N ARG A 313 18.75 10.65 6.81
CA ARG A 313 19.49 11.31 5.70
C ARG A 313 18.71 12.39 4.98
#